data_AF-A0A923Z8E1-F1
#
_entry.id   AF-A0A923Z8E1-F1
#
_cell.length_a   1.000
_cell.length_b   1.000
_cell.length_c   1.000
_cell.angle_alpha   90.00
_cell.angle_beta   90.00
_cell.angle_gamma   90.00
#
_symmetry.space_group_name_H-M   'P 1'
#
loop_
_entity.id
_entity.type
_entity.pdbx_description
1 polymer ?
#
loop_
_entity_poly.entity_id
_entity_poly.type
_entity_poly.pdbx_seq_one_letter_code
_entity_poly.pdbx_strand_id
1 'polypeptide(L)'
;TDTSYVPMGGETCVYTAPRSDCPVAVGEMTKFHWSYLNIGYNTTVLNAWKNQGCFTDVQKKLGYRFALQNGSFSPSAKPSGAFAVKFTVQNQGYAAPFNTRDVEVVLRNTSSGAVYRVKLATDPRLWLPGQSVIVDQTVTLPAGMASGNYALLLNLPDPEATLRTRPEYAIQLANNNVWEASTGFNNLNHTVSIQP
;
A
#
# COMPACT_ATOMS: atom_id res chain seq x y z
N THR A 1 19.68 -9.76 3.76
CA THR A 1 18.74 -10.88 3.49
C THR A 1 17.91 -11.20 4.71
N ASP A 2 18.48 -11.24 5.92
CA ASP A 2 17.74 -11.64 7.13
C ASP A 2 16.49 -10.79 7.42
N THR A 3 16.54 -9.47 7.23
CA THR A 3 15.44 -8.56 7.56
C THR A 3 14.44 -8.31 6.44
N SER A 4 14.52 -9.03 5.33
CA SER A 4 13.65 -8.80 4.17
C SER A 4 12.20 -9.26 4.39
N TYR A 5 11.96 -10.16 5.36
CA TYR A 5 10.66 -10.80 5.59
C TYR A 5 10.22 -10.85 7.06
N VAL A 6 11.01 -10.29 7.97
CA VAL A 6 10.72 -10.25 9.41
C VAL A 6 10.73 -8.81 9.90
N PRO A 7 9.97 -8.48 10.96
CA PRO A 7 9.99 -7.14 11.52
C PRO A 7 11.40 -6.77 12.01
N MET A 8 11.88 -5.61 11.58
CA MET A 8 13.09 -4.98 12.11
C MET A 8 12.71 -3.60 12.65
N GLY A 9 13.13 -3.29 13.87
CA GLY A 9 12.84 -2.01 14.48
C GLY A 9 13.51 -1.89 15.84
N GLY A 10 13.24 -0.77 16.51
CA GLY A 10 13.82 -0.50 17.81
C GLY A 10 13.53 0.93 18.26
N GLU A 11 14.46 1.52 18.98
CA GLU A 11 14.38 2.90 19.48
C GLU A 11 15.72 3.62 19.35
N THR A 12 15.70 4.94 19.40
CA THR A 12 16.92 5.74 19.47
C THR A 12 17.42 5.83 20.91
N CYS A 13 18.73 5.91 21.10
CA CYS A 13 19.37 5.99 22.42
C CYS A 13 20.25 7.25 22.53
N VAL A 14 21.51 7.09 22.93
CA VAL A 14 22.48 8.19 23.04
C VAL A 14 22.78 8.76 21.65
N TYR A 15 22.82 10.08 21.55
CA TYR A 15 23.27 10.77 20.35
C TYR A 15 24.80 10.65 20.24
N THR A 16 25.27 10.04 19.14
CA THR A 16 26.69 9.83 18.88
C THR A 16 26.99 10.15 17.42
N ALA A 17 27.40 11.39 17.13
CA ALA A 17 27.77 11.79 15.77
C ALA A 17 29.12 11.15 15.34
N PRO A 18 29.29 10.80 14.05
CA PRO A 18 28.30 10.88 12.98
C PRO A 18 27.38 9.64 12.90
N ARG A 19 27.55 8.66 13.79
CA ARG A 19 26.85 7.37 13.76
C ARG A 19 25.32 7.50 13.86
N SER A 20 24.84 8.45 14.65
CA SER A 20 23.42 8.74 14.86
C SER A 20 22.87 9.77 13.86
N ASP A 21 23.69 10.35 12.98
CA ASP A 21 23.25 11.38 12.04
C ASP A 21 22.51 10.79 10.84
N CYS A 22 21.72 11.64 10.17
CA CYS A 22 20.84 11.28 9.08
C CYS A 22 21.47 10.39 8.00
N PRO A 23 22.67 10.68 7.46
CA PRO A 23 23.24 9.85 6.38
C PRO A 23 23.43 8.39 6.80
N VAL A 24 23.93 8.16 8.01
CA VAL A 24 24.16 6.81 8.53
C VAL A 24 22.84 6.16 8.91
N ALA A 25 21.97 6.88 9.63
CA ALA A 25 20.68 6.37 10.07
C ALA A 25 19.80 5.93 8.88
N VAL A 26 19.67 6.77 7.85
CA VAL A 26 18.87 6.46 6.64
C VAL A 26 19.50 5.31 5.85
N GLY A 27 20.83 5.29 5.72
CA GLY A 27 21.54 4.20 5.05
C GLY A 27 21.29 2.85 5.73
N GLU A 28 21.30 2.82 7.06
CA GLU A 28 21.06 1.60 7.82
C GLU A 28 19.59 1.19 7.85
N MET A 29 18.65 2.13 7.99
CA MET A 29 17.23 1.82 7.88
C MET A 29 16.90 1.18 6.53
N THR A 30 17.52 1.69 5.45
CA THR A 30 17.41 1.12 4.11
C THR A 30 18.05 -0.26 4.03
N LYS A 31 19.30 -0.41 4.50
CA LYS A 31 20.06 -1.67 4.44
C LYS A 31 19.43 -2.81 5.25
N PHE A 32 18.88 -2.48 6.41
CA PHE A 32 18.33 -3.43 7.37
C PHE A 32 16.80 -3.49 7.35
N HIS A 33 16.15 -2.87 6.36
CA HIS A 33 14.69 -2.93 6.16
C HIS A 33 13.87 -2.56 7.41
N TRP A 34 14.14 -1.40 7.99
CA TRP A 34 13.46 -0.96 9.20
C TRP A 34 11.96 -0.77 9.00
N SER A 35 11.18 -1.50 9.79
CA SER A 35 9.72 -1.56 9.76
C SER A 35 9.06 -0.57 10.71
N TYR A 36 9.68 -0.28 11.86
CA TYR A 36 9.16 0.67 12.85
C TYR A 36 10.28 1.26 13.70
N LEU A 37 9.99 2.38 14.37
CA LEU A 37 10.85 3.02 15.35
C LEU A 37 9.99 3.57 16.48
N ASN A 38 10.32 3.26 17.73
CA ASN A 38 9.72 3.87 18.90
C ASN A 38 10.19 5.32 19.02
N ILE A 39 9.23 6.25 19.06
CA ILE A 39 9.49 7.69 19.18
C ILE A 39 9.26 8.24 20.59
N GLY A 40 8.79 7.39 21.53
CA GLY A 40 8.38 7.81 22.87
C GLY A 40 9.52 7.96 23.87
N TYR A 41 10.69 7.35 23.60
CA TYR A 41 11.87 7.40 24.48
C TYR A 41 12.99 8.25 23.89
N ASN A 42 13.62 9.09 24.72
CA ASN A 42 14.76 9.97 24.43
C ASN A 42 14.81 10.58 23.01
N THR A 43 14.30 11.81 22.87
CA THR A 43 14.12 12.47 21.57
C THR A 43 15.37 13.15 21.01
N THR A 44 16.54 13.02 21.66
CA THR A 44 17.77 13.76 21.25
C THR A 44 18.16 13.46 19.80
N VAL A 45 18.21 12.18 19.42
CA VAL A 45 18.50 11.76 18.04
C VAL A 45 17.39 12.20 17.08
N LEU A 46 16.13 12.08 17.48
CA LEU A 46 14.99 12.49 16.63
C LEU A 46 15.01 14.00 16.37
N ASN A 47 15.39 14.82 17.35
CA ASN A 47 15.53 16.26 17.19
C ASN A 47 16.72 16.61 16.29
N ALA A 48 17.84 15.87 16.38
CA ALA A 48 18.93 15.99 15.43
C ALA A 48 18.47 15.68 14.00
N TRP A 49 17.68 14.61 13.80
CA TRP A 49 17.11 14.29 12.48
C TRP A 49 16.14 15.34 11.95
N LYS A 50 15.38 16.02 12.82
CA LYS A 50 14.53 17.16 12.44
C LYS A 50 15.40 18.33 11.96
N ASN A 51 16.44 18.67 12.72
CA ASN A 51 17.36 19.75 12.37
C ASN A 51 18.16 19.47 11.09
N GLN A 52 18.51 18.21 10.85
CA GLN A 52 19.20 17.74 9.65
C GLN A 52 18.24 17.47 8.47
N GLY A 53 16.92 17.59 8.67
CA GLY A 53 15.91 17.52 7.63
C GLY A 53 15.47 16.11 7.19
N CYS A 54 16.01 15.01 7.74
CA CYS A 54 15.61 13.67 7.32
C CYS A 54 14.42 13.08 8.08
N PHE A 55 14.03 13.66 9.22
CA PHE A 55 13.01 13.05 10.10
C PHE A 55 11.68 12.79 9.39
N THR A 56 11.18 13.72 8.58
CA THR A 56 9.93 13.56 7.83
C THR A 56 10.00 12.39 6.85
N ASP A 57 11.14 12.21 6.17
CA ASP A 57 11.35 11.10 5.25
C ASP A 57 11.44 9.77 6.00
N VAL A 58 12.13 9.74 7.14
CA VAL A 58 12.17 8.56 8.01
C VAL A 58 10.75 8.17 8.43
N GLN A 59 9.94 9.13 8.92
CA GLN A 59 8.55 8.86 9.30
C GLN A 59 7.71 8.31 8.16
N LYS A 60 7.87 8.82 6.93
CA LYS A 60 7.12 8.35 5.76
C LYS A 60 7.57 6.98 5.27
N LYS A 61 8.85 6.63 5.44
CA LYS A 61 9.48 5.47 4.82
C LYS A 61 9.66 4.28 5.76
N LEU A 62 9.54 4.42 7.07
CA LEU A 62 9.51 3.28 7.99
C LEU A 62 8.42 2.28 7.55
N GLY A 63 8.77 1.00 7.49
CA GLY A 63 7.88 -0.01 6.95
C GLY A 63 7.74 0.09 5.44
N TYR A 64 6.54 -0.19 4.95
CA TYR A 64 6.20 -0.10 3.54
C TYR A 64 5.57 1.25 3.21
N ARG A 65 5.81 1.72 1.98
CA ARG A 65 5.13 2.89 1.42
C ARG A 65 4.81 2.65 -0.05
N PHE A 66 3.67 2.04 -0.32
CA PHE A 66 3.28 1.70 -1.69
C PHE A 66 2.74 2.93 -2.43
N ALA A 67 3.31 3.21 -3.60
CA ALA A 67 2.87 4.26 -4.50
C ALA A 67 2.59 3.66 -5.89
N LEU A 68 1.37 3.83 -6.40
CA LEU A 68 1.06 3.51 -7.79
C LEU A 68 1.79 4.49 -8.72
N GLN A 69 2.43 3.95 -9.74
CA GLN A 69 3.14 4.72 -10.76
C GLN A 69 2.27 4.92 -12.00
N ASN A 70 1.56 3.88 -12.42
CA ASN A 70 0.64 3.89 -13.55
C ASN A 70 -0.36 2.73 -13.43
N GLY A 71 -1.45 2.84 -14.19
CA GLY A 71 -2.49 1.82 -14.29
C GLY A 71 -3.10 1.81 -15.70
N SER A 72 -3.54 0.64 -16.14
CA SER A 72 -4.31 0.41 -17.36
C SER A 72 -5.35 -0.66 -17.06
N PHE A 73 -6.60 -0.35 -17.34
CA PHE A 73 -7.76 -1.18 -16.96
C PHE A 73 -8.73 -1.24 -18.12
N SER A 74 -9.50 -2.32 -18.22
CA SER A 74 -10.59 -2.39 -19.21
C SER A 74 -11.57 -1.24 -18.97
N PRO A 75 -11.91 -0.44 -20.01
CA PRO A 75 -12.86 0.67 -19.86
C PRO A 75 -14.30 0.17 -19.72
N SER A 76 -14.56 -1.04 -20.21
CA SER A 76 -15.84 -1.72 -20.10
C SER A 76 -15.65 -3.23 -19.95
N ALA A 77 -16.67 -3.88 -19.40
CA ALA A 77 -16.76 -5.32 -19.30
C ALA A 77 -18.23 -5.75 -19.21
N LYS A 78 -18.45 -7.06 -19.19
CA LYS A 78 -19.77 -7.65 -18.91
C LYS A 78 -19.73 -8.47 -17.62
N PRO A 79 -20.88 -8.72 -16.96
CA PRO A 79 -20.95 -9.67 -15.86
C PRO A 79 -20.42 -11.04 -16.31
N SER A 80 -19.65 -11.72 -15.46
CA SER A 80 -18.91 -12.95 -15.81
C SER A 80 -17.89 -12.79 -16.95
N GLY A 81 -17.64 -11.57 -17.41
CA GLY A 81 -16.67 -11.26 -18.46
C GLY A 81 -15.25 -11.16 -17.93
N ALA A 82 -14.29 -11.20 -18.86
CA ALA A 82 -12.90 -10.88 -18.60
C ALA A 82 -12.72 -9.38 -18.34
N PHE A 83 -11.93 -9.04 -17.34
CA PHE A 83 -11.54 -7.68 -16.98
C PHE A 83 -10.04 -7.61 -16.79
N ALA A 84 -9.35 -6.84 -17.65
CA ALA A 84 -7.92 -6.67 -17.59
C ALA A 84 -7.54 -5.60 -16.55
N VAL A 85 -6.57 -5.94 -15.71
CA VAL A 85 -6.05 -5.11 -14.63
C VAL A 85 -4.54 -5.10 -14.74
N LYS A 86 -3.98 -3.95 -15.07
CA LYS A 86 -2.54 -3.73 -15.05
C LYS A 86 -2.20 -2.50 -14.24
N PHE A 87 -1.31 -2.62 -13.27
CA PHE A 87 -0.73 -1.47 -12.60
C PHE A 87 0.71 -1.73 -12.18
N THR A 88 1.47 -0.64 -12.08
CA THR A 88 2.82 -0.66 -11.52
C THR A 88 2.79 -0.02 -10.14
N VAL A 89 3.27 -0.75 -9.14
CA VAL A 89 3.41 -0.28 -7.76
C VAL A 89 4.89 -0.20 -7.40
N GLN A 90 5.30 0.90 -6.79
CA GLN A 90 6.63 1.05 -6.22
C GLN A 90 6.54 1.04 -4.69
N ASN A 91 7.39 0.27 -4.02
CA ASN A 91 7.57 0.41 -2.58
C ASN A 91 8.64 1.46 -2.28
N GLN A 92 8.21 2.63 -1.83
CA GLN A 92 9.06 3.76 -1.48
C GLN A 92 9.50 3.74 -0.01
N GLY A 93 9.11 2.71 0.75
CA GLY A 93 9.49 2.51 2.14
C GLY A 93 10.82 1.77 2.28
N TYR A 94 11.21 1.49 3.52
CA TYR A 94 12.41 0.74 3.87
C TYR A 94 12.17 -0.76 3.94
N ALA A 95 10.94 -1.23 4.16
CA ALA A 95 10.58 -2.64 4.31
C ALA A 95 9.35 -3.02 3.48
N ALA A 96 9.13 -4.33 3.28
CA ALA A 96 7.86 -4.86 2.79
C ALA A 96 6.93 -5.21 3.98
N PRO A 97 5.62 -5.39 3.77
CA PRO A 97 4.76 -6.01 4.77
C PRO A 97 5.29 -7.39 5.16
N PHE A 98 5.21 -7.73 6.46
CA PHE A 98 5.51 -9.08 6.96
C PHE A 98 4.24 -9.94 7.04
N ASN A 99 3.10 -9.33 7.41
CA ASN A 99 1.80 -10.00 7.43
C ASN A 99 1.27 -10.17 6.00
N THR A 100 0.58 -11.29 5.76
CA THR A 100 -0.14 -11.51 4.51
C THR A 100 -1.18 -10.42 4.29
N ARG A 101 -1.38 -10.06 3.02
CA ARG A 101 -2.40 -9.10 2.59
C ARG A 101 -2.96 -9.57 1.26
N ASP A 102 -4.28 -9.62 1.18
CA ASP A 102 -4.93 -9.75 -0.13
C ASP A 102 -4.78 -8.44 -0.90
N VAL A 103 -4.85 -8.53 -2.22
CA VAL A 103 -5.05 -7.37 -3.09
C VAL A 103 -6.33 -7.60 -3.87
N GLU A 104 -7.26 -6.67 -3.79
CA GLU A 104 -8.56 -6.77 -4.43
C GLU A 104 -8.78 -5.56 -5.33
N VAL A 105 -9.25 -5.81 -6.55
CA VAL A 105 -9.93 -4.77 -7.33
C VAL A 105 -11.36 -4.70 -6.85
N VAL A 106 -11.82 -3.47 -6.60
CA VAL A 106 -13.15 -3.18 -6.12
C VAL A 106 -13.90 -2.37 -7.17
N LEU A 107 -15.09 -2.82 -7.55
CA LEU A 107 -16.00 -2.11 -8.42
C LEU A 107 -17.20 -1.66 -7.59
N ARG A 108 -17.35 -0.34 -7.41
CA ARG A 108 -18.48 0.26 -6.69
C ARG A 108 -19.43 0.93 -7.69
N ASN A 109 -20.66 0.45 -7.79
CA ASN A 109 -21.67 1.05 -8.66
C ASN A 109 -21.89 2.52 -8.25
N THR A 110 -21.81 3.44 -9.20
CA THR A 110 -21.88 4.88 -8.90
C THR A 110 -23.29 5.35 -8.54
N SER A 111 -24.32 4.60 -8.91
CA SER A 111 -25.72 4.95 -8.67
C SER A 111 -26.29 4.28 -7.41
N SER A 112 -26.01 2.99 -7.22
CA SER A 112 -26.56 2.21 -6.09
C SER A 112 -25.59 2.06 -4.91
N GLY A 113 -24.31 2.33 -5.10
CA GLY A 113 -23.27 2.06 -4.10
C GLY A 113 -22.92 0.58 -3.93
N ALA A 114 -23.52 -0.34 -4.70
CA ALA A 114 -23.23 -1.77 -4.62
C ALA A 114 -21.74 -2.06 -4.89
N VAL A 115 -21.11 -2.87 -4.03
CA VAL A 115 -19.67 -3.14 -4.07
C VAL A 115 -19.39 -4.59 -4.45
N TYR A 116 -18.55 -4.78 -5.45
CA TYR A 116 -18.04 -6.07 -5.90
C TYR A 116 -16.51 -6.09 -5.72
N ARG A 117 -15.96 -7.22 -5.27
CA ARG A 117 -14.52 -7.39 -5.02
C ARG A 117 -14.01 -8.58 -5.80
N VAL A 118 -12.85 -8.43 -6.43
CA VAL A 118 -12.16 -9.52 -7.13
C VAL A 118 -10.72 -9.55 -6.67
N LYS A 119 -10.31 -10.67 -6.05
CA LYS A 119 -8.94 -10.87 -5.56
C LYS A 119 -7.98 -11.03 -6.75
N LEU A 120 -6.84 -10.37 -6.68
CA LEU A 120 -5.72 -10.53 -7.59
C LEU A 120 -4.73 -11.57 -7.03
N ALA A 121 -4.11 -12.34 -7.91
CA ALA A 121 -3.06 -13.30 -7.57
C ALA A 121 -1.70 -12.60 -7.41
N THR A 122 -1.53 -11.81 -6.36
CA THR A 122 -0.28 -11.10 -6.04
C THR A 122 -0.09 -11.02 -4.53
N ASP A 123 1.15 -11.01 -4.07
CA ASP A 123 1.51 -10.95 -2.64
C ASP A 123 2.30 -9.67 -2.33
N PRO A 124 1.70 -8.70 -1.62
CA PRO A 124 2.37 -7.45 -1.25
C PRO A 124 3.64 -7.62 -0.42
N ARG A 125 3.83 -8.77 0.25
CA ARG A 125 5.09 -9.07 0.98
C ARG A 125 6.29 -9.20 0.03
N LEU A 126 6.04 -9.40 -1.26
CA LEU A 126 7.06 -9.48 -2.31
C LEU A 126 7.26 -8.14 -3.04
N TRP A 127 6.54 -7.09 -2.67
CA TRP A 127 6.75 -5.73 -3.20
C TRP A 127 7.89 -5.06 -2.44
N LEU A 128 9.11 -5.53 -2.73
CA LEU A 128 10.30 -5.17 -1.95
C LEU A 128 10.67 -3.68 -2.06
N PRO A 129 11.28 -3.11 -1.01
CA PRO A 129 11.78 -1.73 -0.99
C PRO A 129 12.60 -1.33 -2.21
N GLY A 130 12.31 -0.16 -2.76
CA GLY A 130 12.99 0.39 -3.94
C GLY A 130 12.63 -0.29 -5.27
N GLN A 131 11.87 -1.39 -5.25
CA GLN A 131 11.44 -2.10 -6.46
C GLN A 131 10.12 -1.55 -6.99
N SER A 132 9.99 -1.62 -8.32
CA SER A 132 8.71 -1.47 -9.02
C SER A 132 8.21 -2.86 -9.42
N VAL A 133 7.01 -3.20 -8.98
CA VAL A 133 6.35 -4.47 -9.31
C VAL A 133 5.18 -4.18 -10.25
N ILE A 134 5.10 -4.96 -11.33
CA ILE A 134 3.99 -4.91 -12.27
C ILE A 134 3.02 -6.03 -11.88
N VAL A 135 1.77 -5.65 -11.60
CA VAL A 135 0.64 -6.58 -11.50
C VAL A 135 -0.11 -6.50 -12.81
N ASP A 136 -0.15 -7.59 -13.57
CA ASP A 136 -0.80 -7.67 -14.89
C ASP A 136 -1.61 -8.95 -14.95
N GLN A 137 -2.93 -8.83 -14.80
CA GLN A 137 -3.85 -9.96 -14.67
C GLN A 137 -5.15 -9.70 -15.42
N THR A 138 -5.74 -10.76 -15.94
CA THR A 138 -7.14 -10.74 -16.38
C THR A 138 -7.96 -11.56 -15.41
N VAL A 139 -9.00 -10.96 -14.84
CA VAL A 139 -9.89 -11.58 -13.87
C VAL A 139 -11.31 -11.70 -14.42
N THR A 140 -12.09 -12.62 -13.87
CA THR A 140 -13.50 -12.76 -14.21
C THR A 140 -14.36 -11.94 -13.24
N LEU A 141 -15.22 -11.07 -13.76
CA LEU A 141 -16.13 -10.27 -12.93
C LEU A 141 -17.29 -11.10 -12.38
N PRO A 142 -17.86 -10.74 -11.21
CA PRO A 142 -19.05 -11.42 -10.69
C PRO A 142 -20.25 -11.40 -11.64
N ALA A 143 -21.04 -12.47 -11.65
CA ALA A 143 -22.19 -12.62 -12.55
C ALA A 143 -23.36 -11.68 -12.25
N GLY A 144 -23.52 -11.26 -10.98
CA GLY A 144 -24.66 -10.46 -10.51
C GLY A 144 -24.51 -8.95 -10.69
N MET A 145 -23.52 -8.48 -11.44
CA MET A 145 -23.28 -7.05 -11.63
C MET A 145 -24.38 -6.45 -12.52
N ALA A 146 -25.12 -5.48 -11.99
CA ALA A 146 -26.08 -4.71 -12.78
C ALA A 146 -25.37 -3.80 -13.80
N SER A 147 -25.98 -3.57 -14.95
CA SER A 147 -25.46 -2.62 -15.93
C SER A 147 -25.33 -1.22 -15.34
N GLY A 148 -24.30 -0.48 -15.75
CA GLY A 148 -24.06 0.89 -15.29
C GLY A 148 -22.58 1.19 -15.10
N ASN A 149 -22.32 2.34 -14.51
CA ASN A 149 -20.96 2.82 -14.25
C ASN A 149 -20.50 2.40 -12.85
N TYR A 150 -19.23 2.02 -12.76
CA TYR A 150 -18.58 1.59 -11.53
C TYR A 150 -17.30 2.38 -11.31
N ALA A 151 -17.14 2.98 -10.15
CA ALA A 151 -15.86 3.48 -9.70
C ALA A 151 -14.93 2.29 -9.45
N LEU A 152 -13.71 2.37 -9.96
CA LEU A 152 -12.67 1.36 -9.79
C LEU A 152 -11.77 1.75 -8.61
N LEU A 153 -11.63 0.85 -7.64
CA LEU A 153 -10.78 1.05 -6.46
C LEU A 153 -9.88 -0.16 -6.24
N LEU A 154 -8.86 0.01 -5.40
CA LEU A 154 -7.96 -1.04 -4.94
C LEU A 154 -8.07 -1.16 -3.42
N ASN A 155 -8.18 -2.39 -2.93
CA ASN A 155 -8.21 -2.69 -1.51
C ASN A 155 -7.09 -3.66 -1.15
N LEU A 156 -6.44 -3.39 -0.02
CA LEU A 156 -5.42 -4.25 0.58
C LEU A 156 -5.79 -4.48 2.04
N PRO A 157 -6.82 -5.30 2.31
CA PRO A 157 -7.39 -5.42 3.65
C PRO A 157 -6.54 -6.31 4.55
N ASP A 158 -6.80 -6.25 5.85
CA ASP A 158 -6.31 -7.26 6.78
C ASP A 158 -6.85 -8.66 6.41
N PRO A 159 -6.03 -9.72 6.49
CA PRO A 159 -6.46 -11.08 6.19
C PRO A 159 -7.44 -11.60 7.23
N GLU A 160 -7.43 -11.07 8.47
CA GLU A 160 -8.34 -11.54 9.49
C GLU A 160 -9.77 -11.06 9.26
N ALA A 161 -10.72 -11.98 9.32
CA ALA A 161 -12.11 -11.71 8.95
C ALA A 161 -12.74 -10.60 9.80
N THR A 162 -12.36 -10.50 11.08
CA THR A 162 -12.87 -9.47 12.02
C THR A 162 -12.26 -8.09 11.80
N LEU A 163 -11.13 -8.01 11.07
CA LEU A 163 -10.42 -6.76 10.77
C LEU A 163 -10.55 -6.36 9.30
N ARG A 164 -10.91 -7.28 8.42
CA ARG A 164 -10.95 -7.10 6.96
C ARG A 164 -11.78 -5.89 6.51
N THR A 165 -12.86 -5.58 7.21
CA THR A 165 -13.76 -4.46 6.90
C THR A 165 -13.46 -3.17 7.68
N ARG A 166 -12.42 -3.19 8.52
CA ARG A 166 -12.01 -2.03 9.32
C ARG A 166 -10.98 -1.20 8.55
N PRO A 167 -11.30 0.04 8.15
CA PRO A 167 -10.46 0.84 7.26
C PRO A 167 -9.05 1.11 7.84
N GLU A 168 -8.92 1.19 9.16
CA GLU A 168 -7.66 1.43 9.86
C GLU A 168 -6.65 0.26 9.76
N TYR A 169 -7.09 -0.92 9.30
CA TYR A 169 -6.21 -2.08 9.05
C TYR A 169 -5.94 -2.34 7.56
N ALA A 170 -6.56 -1.57 6.66
CA ALA A 170 -6.27 -1.62 5.23
C ALA A 170 -5.01 -0.82 4.90
N ILE A 171 -4.27 -1.25 3.86
CA ILE A 171 -3.11 -0.49 3.40
C ILE A 171 -3.55 0.73 2.58
N GLN A 172 -3.24 1.91 3.09
CA GLN A 172 -3.33 3.19 2.39
C GLN A 172 -2.15 3.36 1.42
N LEU A 173 -2.43 3.71 0.17
CA LEU A 173 -1.41 4.06 -0.82
C LEU A 173 -0.92 5.50 -0.63
N ALA A 174 0.34 5.73 -0.97
CA ALA A 174 1.02 7.01 -0.82
C ALA A 174 0.62 8.07 -1.87
N ASN A 175 -0.30 7.75 -2.77
CA ASN A 175 -0.80 8.63 -3.81
C ASN A 175 -1.76 9.69 -3.23
N ASN A 176 -1.73 10.90 -3.80
CA ASN A 176 -2.67 11.95 -3.40
C ASN A 176 -4.08 11.63 -3.91
N ASN A 177 -5.10 11.98 -3.11
CA ASN A 177 -6.52 11.92 -3.49
C ASN A 177 -7.03 10.52 -3.90
N VAL A 178 -6.39 9.44 -3.45
CA VAL A 178 -6.89 8.07 -3.67
C VAL A 178 -7.54 7.46 -2.44
N TRP A 179 -7.14 7.85 -1.23
CA TRP A 179 -7.58 7.18 -0.01
C TRP A 179 -9.00 7.56 0.42
N GLU A 180 -9.86 6.57 0.61
CA GLU A 180 -11.19 6.71 1.20
C GLU A 180 -11.19 6.28 2.68
N ALA A 181 -11.09 7.25 3.59
CA ALA A 181 -10.98 6.98 5.02
C ALA A 181 -12.15 6.18 5.62
N SER A 182 -13.35 6.29 5.06
CA SER A 182 -14.54 5.59 5.57
C SER A 182 -14.60 4.11 5.18
N THR A 183 -13.92 3.69 4.11
CA THR A 183 -14.02 2.33 3.56
C THR A 183 -12.68 1.59 3.56
N GLY A 184 -11.57 2.32 3.60
CA GLY A 184 -10.22 1.76 3.50
C GLY A 184 -9.80 1.47 2.06
N PHE A 185 -10.56 1.96 1.07
CA PHE A 185 -10.24 1.72 -0.34
C PHE A 185 -9.36 2.83 -0.91
N ASN A 186 -8.60 2.48 -1.94
CA ASN A 186 -7.81 3.40 -2.73
C ASN A 186 -8.49 3.60 -4.10
N ASN A 187 -9.19 4.71 -4.30
CA ASN A 187 -9.83 5.07 -5.56
C ASN A 187 -8.78 5.24 -6.67
N LEU A 188 -8.92 4.46 -7.73
CA LEU A 188 -8.00 4.49 -8.87
C LEU A 188 -8.33 5.62 -9.85
N ASN A 189 -9.34 6.44 -9.57
CA ASN A 189 -9.83 7.54 -10.40
C ASN A 189 -10.22 7.08 -11.81
N HIS A 190 -10.73 5.86 -11.91
CA HIS A 190 -11.23 5.25 -13.14
C HIS A 190 -12.70 4.85 -12.97
N THR A 191 -13.46 4.98 -14.05
CA THR A 191 -14.83 4.48 -14.16
C THR A 191 -14.87 3.37 -15.20
N VAL A 192 -15.53 2.26 -14.86
CA VAL A 192 -15.74 1.10 -15.74
C VAL A 192 -17.22 1.01 -16.09
N SER A 193 -17.53 0.86 -17.37
CA SER A 193 -18.90 0.61 -17.84
C SER A 193 -19.19 -0.90 -17.87
N ILE A 194 -20.17 -1.34 -17.10
CA ILE A 194 -20.68 -2.72 -17.15
C ILE A 194 -21.93 -2.74 -18.01
N GLN A 195 -21.90 -3.57 -19.07
CA GLN A 195 -23.01 -3.78 -20.01
C GLN A 195 -23.23 -5.29 -20.23
N PRO A 196 -24.39 -5.72 -20.73
CA PRO A 196 -24.67 -7.14 -21.00
C PRO A 196 -23.68 -7.80 -21.96
#